data_AF-A0A8H6BD44-F1
#
_entry.id   AF-A0A8H6BD44-F1
#
_cell.length_a   1.000
_cell.length_b   1.000
_cell.length_c   1.000
_cell.angle_alpha   90.00
_cell.angle_beta   90.00
_cell.angle_gamma   90.00
#
_symmetry.space_group_name_H-M   'P 1'
#
loop_
_entity.id
_entity.type
_entity.pdbx_description
1 polymer ?
#
loop_
_entity_poly.entity_id
_entity_poly.type
_entity_poly.pdbx_seq_one_letter_code
_entity_poly.pdbx_strand_id
1 'polypeptide(L)'
;MGILCTMNFDIKRLLYVQDWTMSDTYEGCTKLPEFLLAYYSVALSRLRKLDVMNDPVVSKRIQMEFLRSFDILMDDQLKAVTTKTKDDSKLKDFRFITTLSNISALKQIVLPKVVQIFNDQFGTSLSAPKLKVYASFDNYEKIIYGEYLKGYRSTLKTIVCKGVRSTNWAQMDSQASRKDAIAVSDFILKAINFVNTIKSKLLGLKSNNRYVIRIELDLDDYIIKKLIDYLKEIRQFNSGGLNQICVDLTFLCRIFGIMKRSSMKDDTHVAKLESVCKRFMDKRGGDTKVIEQSVKSSIRENRAQVECFSQL
;
A
#
# COMPACT_ATOMS: atom_id res chain seq x y z
N MET A 1 -1.57 -33.36 -24.29
CA MET A 1 -1.20 -32.00 -24.76
C MET A 1 -2.38 -31.04 -24.88
N GLY A 2 -3.49 -31.41 -25.55
CA GLY A 2 -4.65 -30.52 -25.73
C GLY A 2 -5.17 -29.86 -24.44
N ILE A 3 -5.36 -30.63 -23.36
CA ILE A 3 -5.88 -30.10 -22.08
C ILE A 3 -4.93 -29.13 -21.38
N LEU A 4 -3.60 -29.31 -21.49
CA LEU A 4 -2.65 -28.34 -20.96
C LEU A 4 -2.73 -27.01 -21.72
N CYS A 5 -2.92 -27.07 -23.04
CA CYS A 5 -3.16 -25.89 -23.86
C CYS A 5 -4.50 -25.23 -23.52
N THR A 6 -5.56 -26.01 -23.32
CA THR A 6 -6.87 -25.53 -22.86
C THR A 6 -6.75 -24.85 -21.50
N MET A 7 -5.99 -25.43 -20.57
CA MET A 7 -5.83 -24.86 -19.23
C MET A 7 -5.24 -23.45 -19.29
N ASN A 8 -4.14 -23.27 -20.02
CA ASN A 8 -3.53 -21.95 -20.19
C ASN A 8 -4.42 -20.99 -20.99
N PHE A 9 -5.18 -21.50 -21.96
CA PHE A 9 -6.13 -20.69 -22.74
C PHE A 9 -7.29 -20.18 -21.90
N ASP A 10 -7.86 -21.02 -21.05
CA ASP A 10 -8.96 -20.67 -20.14
C ASP A 10 -8.50 -19.66 -19.10
N ILE A 11 -7.31 -19.86 -18.50
CA ILE A 11 -6.71 -18.88 -17.59
C ILE A 11 -6.54 -17.52 -18.28
N LYS A 12 -6.09 -17.48 -19.54
CA LYS A 12 -5.98 -16.23 -20.31
C LYS A 12 -7.31 -15.53 -20.52
N ARG A 13 -8.39 -16.29 -20.67
CA ARG A 13 -9.73 -15.73 -20.88
C ARG A 13 -10.33 -15.09 -19.64
N LEU A 14 -9.80 -15.39 -18.44
CA LEU A 14 -10.31 -14.80 -17.19
C LEU A 14 -10.25 -13.27 -17.19
N LEU A 15 -9.27 -12.67 -17.89
CA LEU A 15 -9.17 -11.23 -18.12
C LEU A 15 -10.49 -10.61 -18.60
N TYR A 16 -11.18 -11.31 -19.51
CA TYR A 16 -12.39 -10.81 -20.16
C TYR A 16 -13.67 -11.17 -19.40
N VAL A 17 -13.64 -12.26 -18.63
CA VAL A 17 -14.83 -12.81 -17.97
C VAL A 17 -14.98 -12.33 -16.52
N GLN A 18 -13.88 -11.97 -15.86
CA GLN A 18 -13.95 -11.50 -14.47
C GLN A 18 -14.80 -10.23 -14.39
N ASP A 19 -15.75 -10.22 -13.45
CA ASP A 19 -16.79 -9.20 -13.26
C ASP A 19 -16.59 -8.38 -11.97
N TRP A 20 -15.54 -8.70 -11.21
CA TRP A 20 -15.19 -8.07 -9.93
C TRP A 20 -16.25 -8.24 -8.83
N THR A 21 -17.11 -9.24 -8.95
CA THR A 21 -18.08 -9.59 -7.90
C THR A 21 -17.35 -10.01 -6.63
N MET A 22 -17.72 -9.40 -5.50
CA MET A 22 -17.10 -9.66 -4.19
C MET A 22 -17.33 -11.10 -3.71
N SER A 23 -16.33 -11.62 -3.01
CA SER A 23 -16.38 -12.92 -2.34
C SER A 23 -17.04 -12.79 -0.97
N ASP A 24 -17.90 -13.76 -0.64
CA ASP A 24 -18.44 -13.92 0.72
C ASP A 24 -17.49 -14.74 1.62
N THR A 25 -16.50 -15.42 1.01
CA THR A 25 -15.58 -16.34 1.69
C THR A 25 -14.28 -15.66 2.12
N TYR A 26 -13.75 -14.78 1.27
CA TYR A 26 -12.46 -14.15 1.42
C TYR A 26 -12.63 -12.63 1.51
N GLU A 27 -12.34 -12.09 2.69
CA GLU A 27 -12.49 -10.66 2.97
C GLU A 27 -11.70 -9.78 1.99
N GLY A 28 -12.38 -8.81 1.40
CA GLY A 28 -11.79 -7.84 0.46
C GLY A 28 -11.41 -8.43 -0.90
N CYS A 29 -11.76 -9.69 -1.18
CA CYS A 29 -11.48 -10.35 -2.45
C CYS A 29 -12.71 -10.35 -3.38
N THR A 30 -12.49 -10.54 -4.68
CA THR A 30 -13.54 -10.97 -5.61
C THR A 30 -13.73 -12.47 -5.50
N LYS A 31 -14.72 -13.05 -6.19
CA LYS A 31 -14.91 -14.52 -6.33
C LYS A 31 -13.78 -15.26 -7.08
N LEU A 32 -12.70 -14.56 -7.44
CA LEU A 32 -11.61 -15.09 -8.25
C LEU A 32 -10.85 -16.23 -7.53
N PRO A 33 -10.48 -16.10 -6.23
CA PRO A 33 -9.80 -17.18 -5.52
C PRO A 33 -10.65 -18.45 -5.40
N GLU A 34 -11.97 -18.35 -5.12
CA GLU A 34 -12.86 -19.52 -5.13
C GLU A 34 -12.94 -20.17 -6.50
N PHE A 35 -13.15 -19.36 -7.55
CA PHE A 35 -13.23 -19.85 -8.92
C PHE A 35 -11.97 -20.63 -9.29
N LEU A 36 -10.79 -20.09 -9.03
CA LEU A 36 -9.52 -20.73 -9.38
C LEU A 36 -9.29 -22.02 -8.60
N LEU A 37 -9.62 -22.04 -7.31
CA LEU A 37 -9.51 -23.26 -6.51
C LEU A 37 -10.40 -24.38 -7.07
N ALA A 38 -11.66 -24.06 -7.39
CA ALA A 38 -12.59 -25.01 -8.00
C ALA A 38 -12.12 -25.47 -9.39
N TYR A 39 -11.70 -24.52 -10.22
CA TYR A 39 -11.21 -24.77 -11.57
C TYR A 39 -10.01 -25.73 -11.57
N TYR A 40 -8.95 -25.44 -10.81
CA TYR A 40 -7.78 -26.30 -10.77
C TYR A 40 -8.09 -27.68 -10.17
N SER A 41 -8.99 -27.77 -9.18
CA SER A 41 -9.41 -29.05 -8.62
C SER A 41 -10.02 -29.97 -9.70
N VAL A 42 -10.89 -29.40 -10.55
CA VAL A 42 -11.50 -30.15 -11.66
C VAL A 42 -10.48 -30.43 -12.76
N ALA A 43 -9.71 -29.42 -13.19
CA ALA A 43 -8.75 -29.56 -14.28
C ALA A 43 -7.68 -30.61 -14.00
N LEU A 44 -7.10 -30.61 -12.79
CA LEU A 44 -6.05 -31.56 -12.41
C LEU A 44 -6.59 -32.99 -12.29
N SER A 45 -7.78 -33.18 -11.69
CA SER A 45 -8.41 -34.50 -11.60
C SER A 45 -8.73 -35.10 -12.98
N ARG A 46 -9.16 -34.27 -13.93
CA ARG A 46 -9.43 -34.70 -15.31
C ARG A 46 -8.14 -35.00 -16.07
N LEU A 47 -7.11 -34.18 -15.88
CA LEU A 47 -5.81 -34.39 -16.49
C LEU A 47 -5.19 -35.72 -16.02
N ARG A 48 -5.27 -36.04 -14.73
CA ARG A 48 -4.77 -37.31 -14.20
C ARG A 48 -5.44 -38.53 -14.82
N LYS A 49 -6.75 -38.50 -15.05
CA LYS A 49 -7.49 -39.60 -15.72
C LYS A 49 -6.98 -39.88 -17.13
N LEU A 50 -6.34 -38.91 -17.78
CA LEU A 50 -5.84 -39.02 -19.14
C LEU A 50 -4.34 -39.29 -19.21
N ASP A 51 -3.62 -39.05 -18.11
CA ASP A 51 -2.21 -39.34 -17.96
C ASP A 51 -2.00 -40.82 -17.55
N VAL A 52 -2.41 -41.73 -18.42
CA VAL A 52 -2.43 -43.19 -18.17
C VAL A 52 -1.04 -43.82 -18.25
N MET A 53 -0.07 -43.16 -18.89
CA MET A 53 1.21 -43.78 -19.27
C MET A 53 2.36 -43.54 -18.28
N ASN A 54 2.19 -42.69 -17.25
CA ASN A 54 3.25 -42.32 -16.29
C ASN A 54 4.60 -41.99 -16.96
N ASP A 55 4.58 -41.39 -18.16
CA ASP A 55 5.79 -41.01 -18.89
C ASP A 55 6.47 -39.86 -18.14
N PRO A 56 7.75 -40.00 -17.73
CA PRO A 56 8.49 -38.95 -17.02
C PRO A 56 8.59 -37.63 -17.79
N VAL A 57 8.69 -37.68 -19.12
CA VAL A 57 8.76 -36.50 -19.99
C VAL A 57 7.43 -35.76 -19.98
N VAL A 58 6.32 -36.50 -20.08
CA VAL A 58 4.96 -35.96 -20.02
C VAL A 58 4.67 -35.37 -18.65
N SER A 59 5.03 -36.08 -17.58
CA SER A 59 4.86 -35.64 -16.18
C SER A 59 5.58 -34.32 -15.91
N LYS A 60 6.85 -34.21 -16.35
CA LYS A 60 7.62 -32.96 -16.24
C LYS A 60 6.97 -31.82 -17.02
N ARG A 61 6.41 -32.10 -18.20
CA ARG A 61 5.72 -31.10 -19.02
C ARG A 61 4.40 -30.63 -18.38
N ILE A 62 3.64 -31.55 -17.81
CA ILE A 62 2.42 -31.25 -17.04
C ILE A 62 2.76 -30.30 -15.88
N GLN A 63 3.79 -30.63 -15.11
CA GLN A 63 4.25 -29.79 -14.00
C GLN A 63 4.67 -28.38 -14.47
N MET A 64 5.44 -28.29 -15.55
CA MET A 64 5.88 -26.99 -16.09
C MET A 64 4.70 -26.14 -16.55
N GLU A 65 3.74 -26.70 -17.29
CA GLU A 65 2.57 -25.96 -17.76
C GLU A 65 1.61 -25.59 -16.62
N PHE A 66 1.46 -26.46 -15.62
CA PHE A 66 0.73 -26.15 -14.39
C PHE A 66 1.32 -24.92 -13.67
N LEU A 67 2.63 -24.91 -13.42
CA LEU A 67 3.29 -23.76 -12.77
C LEU A 67 3.22 -22.50 -13.64
N ARG A 68 3.40 -22.63 -14.95
CA ARG A 68 3.31 -21.52 -15.91
C ARG A 68 1.92 -20.87 -15.93
N SER A 69 0.86 -21.65 -15.71
CA SER A 69 -0.50 -21.12 -15.69
C SER A 69 -0.70 -20.02 -14.64
N PHE A 70 0.03 -20.08 -13.51
CA PHE A 70 0.00 -19.02 -12.50
C PHE A 70 0.70 -17.74 -12.95
N ASP A 71 1.84 -17.83 -13.65
CA ASP A 71 2.50 -16.64 -14.18
C ASP A 71 1.60 -15.94 -15.22
N ILE A 72 0.92 -16.72 -16.07
CA ILE A 72 -0.07 -16.22 -17.03
C ILE A 72 -1.21 -15.51 -16.30
N LEU A 73 -1.79 -16.17 -15.28
CA LEU A 73 -2.86 -15.59 -14.47
C LEU A 73 -2.46 -14.22 -13.90
N MET A 74 -1.25 -14.12 -13.35
CA MET A 74 -0.77 -12.89 -12.72
C MET A 74 -0.52 -11.76 -13.74
N ASP A 75 0.03 -12.10 -14.91
CA ASP A 75 0.17 -11.16 -16.02
C ASP A 75 -1.19 -10.61 -16.47
N ASP A 76 -2.19 -11.49 -16.56
CA ASP A 76 -3.54 -11.10 -16.95
C ASP A 76 -4.25 -10.28 -15.88
N GLN A 77 -4.05 -10.57 -14.58
CA GLN A 77 -4.55 -9.72 -13.49
C GLN A 77 -3.95 -8.30 -13.55
N LEU A 78 -2.64 -8.19 -13.85
CA LEU A 78 -1.98 -6.90 -14.03
C LEU A 78 -2.54 -6.13 -15.25
N LYS A 79 -2.75 -6.80 -16.38
CA LYS A 79 -3.40 -6.20 -17.55
C LYS A 79 -4.84 -5.79 -17.27
N ALA A 80 -5.58 -6.62 -16.54
CA ALA A 80 -6.97 -6.36 -16.21
C ALA A 80 -7.12 -5.08 -15.38
N VAL A 81 -6.35 -4.98 -14.29
CA VAL A 81 -6.44 -3.83 -13.38
C VAL A 81 -6.01 -2.55 -14.09
N THR A 82 -4.99 -2.61 -14.94
CA THR A 82 -4.49 -1.43 -15.67
C THR A 82 -5.39 -1.00 -16.81
N THR A 83 -5.94 -1.93 -17.58
CA THR A 83 -6.81 -1.63 -18.74
C THR A 83 -8.19 -1.17 -18.28
N LYS A 84 -8.86 -1.96 -17.43
CA LYS A 84 -10.22 -1.62 -16.98
C LYS A 84 -10.22 -0.30 -16.22
N THR A 85 -9.18 0.01 -15.42
CA THR A 85 -9.08 1.30 -14.72
C THR A 85 -8.96 2.50 -15.65
N LYS A 86 -8.41 2.34 -16.86
CA LYS A 86 -8.43 3.42 -17.87
C LYS A 86 -9.86 3.65 -18.36
N ASP A 87 -10.66 2.59 -18.47
CA ASP A 87 -12.05 2.66 -18.94
C ASP A 87 -12.97 3.30 -17.88
N ASP A 88 -12.74 3.03 -16.60
CA ASP A 88 -13.46 3.67 -15.49
C ASP A 88 -12.52 4.02 -14.33
N SER A 89 -12.18 5.31 -14.26
CA SER A 89 -11.28 5.86 -13.25
C SER A 89 -11.89 5.96 -11.85
N LYS A 90 -13.24 5.95 -11.73
CA LYS A 90 -13.91 6.02 -10.42
C LYS A 90 -13.71 4.74 -9.63
N LEU A 91 -13.65 3.61 -10.33
CA LEU A 91 -13.44 2.28 -9.75
C LEU A 91 -11.96 1.93 -9.53
N LYS A 92 -11.04 2.85 -9.78
CA LYS A 92 -9.59 2.62 -9.62
C LYS A 92 -9.26 2.01 -8.26
N ASP A 93 -9.64 2.67 -7.19
CA ASP A 93 -9.23 2.30 -5.84
C ASP A 93 -9.79 0.93 -5.47
N PHE A 94 -11.07 0.69 -5.77
CA PHE A 94 -11.68 -0.62 -5.61
C PHE A 94 -10.91 -1.71 -6.38
N ARG A 95 -10.67 -1.51 -7.68
CA ARG A 95 -10.03 -2.53 -8.52
C ARG A 95 -8.61 -2.86 -8.07
N PHE A 96 -7.80 -1.85 -7.75
CA PHE A 96 -6.42 -2.09 -7.30
C PHE A 96 -6.38 -2.82 -5.96
N ILE A 97 -7.17 -2.40 -4.97
CA ILE A 97 -7.13 -3.01 -3.63
C ILE A 97 -7.72 -4.43 -3.65
N THR A 98 -8.80 -4.64 -4.37
CA THR A 98 -9.41 -5.96 -4.49
C THR A 98 -8.50 -6.92 -5.28
N THR A 99 -7.81 -6.45 -6.32
CA THR A 99 -6.80 -7.26 -7.02
C THR A 99 -5.63 -7.63 -6.09
N LEU A 100 -5.13 -6.71 -5.26
CA LEU A 100 -4.09 -7.02 -4.29
C LEU A 100 -4.55 -8.05 -3.26
N SER A 101 -5.78 -7.90 -2.77
CA SER A 101 -6.41 -8.86 -1.85
C SER A 101 -6.55 -10.25 -2.49
N ASN A 102 -7.00 -10.31 -3.75
CA ASN A 102 -7.03 -11.54 -4.53
C ASN A 102 -5.64 -12.19 -4.62
N ILE A 103 -4.60 -11.42 -4.95
CA ILE A 103 -3.22 -11.94 -5.08
C ILE A 103 -2.73 -12.51 -3.75
N SER A 104 -3.01 -11.83 -2.64
CA SER A 104 -2.67 -12.30 -1.30
C SER A 104 -3.39 -13.61 -0.97
N ALA A 105 -4.70 -13.69 -1.21
CA ALA A 105 -5.49 -14.91 -1.00
C ALA A 105 -5.03 -16.05 -1.91
N LEU A 106 -4.69 -15.75 -3.17
CA LEU A 106 -4.15 -16.72 -4.10
C LEU A 106 -2.81 -17.28 -3.62
N LYS A 107 -1.90 -16.41 -3.14
CA LYS A 107 -0.58 -16.82 -2.62
C LYS A 107 -0.68 -17.63 -1.33
N GLN A 108 -1.52 -17.20 -0.39
CA GLN A 108 -1.56 -17.75 0.97
C GLN A 108 -2.49 -18.96 1.11
N ILE A 109 -3.53 -19.06 0.27
CA ILE A 109 -4.59 -20.06 0.42
C ILE A 109 -4.70 -20.94 -0.82
N VAL A 110 -4.90 -20.35 -1.99
CA VAL A 110 -5.22 -21.13 -3.20
C VAL A 110 -4.01 -21.91 -3.70
N LEU A 111 -2.86 -21.25 -3.86
CA LEU A 111 -1.65 -21.88 -4.39
C LEU A 111 -1.18 -23.07 -3.53
N PRO A 112 -1.08 -22.98 -2.19
CA PRO A 112 -0.77 -24.15 -1.36
C PRO A 112 -1.75 -25.31 -1.55
N LYS A 113 -3.06 -25.04 -1.57
CA LYS A 113 -4.10 -26.06 -1.74
C LYS A 113 -4.02 -26.71 -3.13
N VAL A 114 -3.85 -25.92 -4.18
CA VAL A 114 -3.78 -26.43 -5.54
C VAL A 114 -2.48 -27.22 -5.77
N VAL A 115 -1.35 -26.80 -5.18
CA VAL A 115 -0.11 -27.58 -5.20
C VAL A 115 -0.26 -28.91 -4.46
N GLN A 116 -0.99 -28.93 -3.34
CA GLN A 116 -1.30 -30.17 -2.64
C GLN A 116 -2.16 -31.09 -3.51
N ILE A 117 -3.22 -30.58 -4.13
CA ILE A 117 -4.06 -31.35 -5.07
C ILE A 117 -3.21 -31.90 -6.22
N PHE A 118 -2.29 -31.11 -6.77
CA PHE A 118 -1.38 -31.57 -7.81
C PHE A 118 -0.51 -32.74 -7.31
N ASN A 119 0.10 -32.62 -6.14
CA ASN A 119 0.91 -33.66 -5.53
C ASN A 119 0.12 -34.96 -5.31
N ASP A 120 -1.09 -34.85 -4.78
CA ASP A 120 -1.96 -35.99 -4.50
C ASP A 120 -2.39 -36.70 -5.80
N GLN A 121 -2.69 -35.95 -6.86
CA GLN A 121 -3.12 -36.52 -8.13
C GLN A 121 -1.97 -37.18 -8.91
N PHE A 122 -0.77 -36.60 -8.89
CA PHE A 122 0.37 -37.03 -9.72
C PHE A 122 1.46 -37.78 -8.94
N GLY A 123 1.30 -37.98 -7.63
CA GLY A 123 2.30 -38.64 -6.78
C GLY A 123 3.61 -37.86 -6.68
N THR A 124 3.57 -36.54 -6.81
CA THR A 124 4.75 -35.67 -6.77
C THR A 124 4.97 -35.07 -5.39
N SER A 125 6.17 -34.53 -5.16
CA SER A 125 6.54 -33.86 -3.91
C SER A 125 6.94 -32.39 -4.16
N LEU A 126 6.06 -31.61 -4.78
CA LEU A 126 6.27 -30.18 -4.95
C LEU A 126 6.17 -29.48 -3.59
N SER A 127 7.28 -28.92 -3.14
CA SER A 127 7.33 -28.11 -1.92
C SER A 127 6.87 -26.70 -2.23
N ALA A 128 5.62 -26.36 -1.88
CA ALA A 128 5.02 -25.05 -2.15
C ALA A 128 5.96 -23.86 -1.80
N PRO A 129 6.58 -23.75 -0.61
CA PRO A 129 7.41 -22.59 -0.25
C PRO A 129 8.67 -22.39 -1.10
N LYS A 130 9.10 -23.40 -1.87
CA LYS A 130 10.32 -23.35 -2.70
C LYS A 130 10.02 -23.08 -4.18
N LEU A 131 8.75 -22.93 -4.56
CA LEU A 131 8.36 -22.72 -5.95
C LEU A 131 8.64 -21.27 -6.37
N LYS A 132 9.26 -21.10 -7.55
CA LYS A 132 9.53 -19.78 -8.15
C LYS A 132 8.27 -18.94 -8.33
N VAL A 133 7.11 -19.57 -8.47
CA VAL A 133 5.80 -18.91 -8.59
C VAL A 133 5.53 -17.99 -7.40
N TYR A 134 5.93 -18.32 -6.18
CA TYR A 134 5.75 -17.41 -5.03
C TYR A 134 6.50 -16.09 -5.20
N ALA A 135 7.73 -16.15 -5.71
CA ALA A 135 8.50 -14.95 -6.03
C ALA A 135 7.86 -14.15 -7.18
N SER A 136 7.24 -14.82 -8.16
CA SER A 136 6.43 -14.14 -9.18
C SER A 136 5.27 -13.38 -8.53
N PHE A 137 4.49 -14.02 -7.66
CA PHE A 137 3.37 -13.38 -6.94
C PHE A 137 3.82 -12.14 -6.17
N ASP A 138 4.92 -12.22 -5.43
CA ASP A 138 5.50 -11.09 -4.70
C ASP A 138 5.89 -9.93 -5.63
N ASN A 139 6.48 -10.26 -6.78
CA ASN A 139 6.87 -9.25 -7.77
C ASN A 139 5.64 -8.56 -8.39
N TYR A 140 4.61 -9.31 -8.75
CA TYR A 140 3.37 -8.74 -9.28
C TYR A 140 2.61 -7.91 -8.25
N GLU A 141 2.53 -8.38 -6.99
CA GLU A 141 1.95 -7.60 -5.90
C GLU A 141 2.69 -6.26 -5.76
N LYS A 142 4.02 -6.28 -5.79
CA LYS A 142 4.87 -5.07 -5.73
C LYS A 142 4.63 -4.12 -6.91
N ILE A 143 4.49 -4.65 -8.13
CA ILE A 143 4.24 -3.84 -9.34
C ILE A 143 2.87 -3.15 -9.25
N ILE A 144 1.82 -3.92 -8.95
CA ILE A 144 0.44 -3.41 -8.87
C ILE A 144 0.34 -2.37 -7.76
N TYR A 145 0.91 -2.67 -6.59
CA TYR A 145 0.92 -1.77 -5.46
C TYR A 145 1.71 -0.48 -5.75
N GLY A 146 2.87 -0.60 -6.42
CA GLY A 146 3.67 0.54 -6.83
C GLY A 146 2.94 1.46 -7.81
N GLU A 147 2.25 0.90 -8.82
CA GLU A 147 1.48 1.68 -9.79
C GLU A 147 0.27 2.37 -9.15
N TYR A 148 -0.38 1.70 -8.18
CA TYR A 148 -1.46 2.31 -7.41
C TYR A 148 -1.01 3.56 -6.66
N LEU A 149 0.08 3.44 -5.88
CA LEU A 149 0.60 4.52 -5.03
C LEU A 149 1.25 5.66 -5.82
N LYS A 150 1.67 5.43 -7.07
CA LYS A 150 2.37 6.41 -7.90
C LYS A 150 1.62 7.74 -7.99
N GLY A 151 0.30 7.69 -8.18
CA GLY A 151 -0.55 8.89 -8.24
C GLY A 151 -0.55 9.67 -6.93
N TYR A 152 -0.80 8.99 -5.81
CA TYR A 152 -0.83 9.63 -4.49
C TYR A 152 0.53 10.19 -4.07
N ARG A 153 1.61 9.46 -4.33
CA ARG A 153 2.98 9.92 -4.08
C ARG A 153 3.34 11.15 -4.92
N SER A 154 2.84 11.25 -6.15
CA SER A 154 3.01 12.44 -6.99
C SER A 154 2.30 13.65 -6.38
N THR A 155 1.04 13.49 -5.97
CA THR A 155 0.26 14.56 -5.34
C THR A 155 0.89 15.02 -4.02
N LEU A 156 1.25 14.10 -3.13
CA LEU A 156 1.93 14.42 -1.86
C LEU A 156 3.26 15.13 -2.10
N LYS A 157 4.06 14.67 -3.06
CA LYS A 157 5.31 15.34 -3.44
C LYS A 157 5.05 16.80 -3.83
N THR A 158 4.01 17.06 -4.63
CA THR A 158 3.65 18.42 -5.04
C THR A 158 3.17 19.26 -3.86
N ILE A 159 2.32 18.73 -2.97
CA ILE A 159 1.85 19.44 -1.76
C ILE A 159 3.03 19.87 -0.89
N VAL A 160 3.90 18.92 -0.54
CA VAL A 160 5.05 19.18 0.34
C VAL A 160 6.07 20.10 -0.34
N CYS A 161 6.41 19.85 -1.61
CA CYS A 161 7.38 20.67 -2.36
C CYS A 161 6.91 22.13 -2.47
N LYS A 162 5.65 22.36 -2.88
CA LYS A 162 5.09 23.71 -2.99
C LYS A 162 5.02 24.38 -1.62
N GLY A 163 4.57 23.68 -0.59
CA GLY A 163 4.49 24.20 0.77
C GLY A 163 5.84 24.65 1.31
N VAL A 164 6.85 23.78 1.22
CA VAL A 164 8.20 24.09 1.70
C VAL A 164 8.83 25.24 0.90
N ARG A 165 8.70 25.27 -0.43
CA ARG A 165 9.35 26.29 -1.27
C ARG A 165 8.65 27.66 -1.26
N SER A 166 7.34 27.68 -1.06
CA SER A 166 6.58 28.94 -0.98
C SER A 166 6.70 29.62 0.39
N THR A 167 7.11 28.88 1.42
CA THR A 167 7.32 29.42 2.76
C THR A 167 8.63 30.21 2.80
N ASN A 168 8.56 31.50 3.16
CA ASN A 168 9.74 32.35 3.29
C ASN A 168 10.45 32.12 4.64
N TRP A 169 11.20 31.02 4.75
CA TRP A 169 11.89 30.61 5.98
C TRP A 169 12.94 31.61 6.50
N ALA A 170 13.45 32.49 5.64
CA ALA A 170 14.51 33.44 5.97
C ALA A 170 13.97 34.80 6.42
N GLN A 171 12.75 35.17 6.02
CA GLN A 171 12.14 36.47 6.35
C GLN A 171 10.77 36.31 7.01
N MET A 172 10.52 35.16 7.65
CA MET A 172 9.29 34.93 8.38
C MET A 172 9.17 35.92 9.53
N ASP A 173 8.04 36.63 9.58
CA ASP A 173 7.88 37.77 10.46
C ASP A 173 7.92 37.34 11.93
N SER A 174 8.90 37.90 12.65
CA SER A 174 9.10 37.63 14.08
C SER A 174 7.95 38.16 14.96
N GLN A 175 7.05 38.98 14.42
CA GLN A 175 5.84 39.40 15.14
C GLN A 175 4.82 38.25 15.29
N ALA A 176 4.82 37.24 14.43
CA ALA A 176 4.02 36.03 14.63
C ALA A 176 4.48 35.24 15.86
N SER A 177 5.76 35.33 16.24
CA SER A 177 6.30 34.76 17.49
C SER A 177 5.87 35.50 18.77
N ARG A 178 5.14 36.62 18.67
CA ARG A 178 4.48 37.28 19.82
C ARG A 178 3.04 36.82 20.04
N LYS A 179 2.47 36.01 19.14
CA LYS A 179 1.19 35.34 19.40
C LYS A 179 1.44 34.19 20.38
N ASP A 180 0.54 34.01 21.34
CA ASP A 180 0.59 32.93 22.33
C ASP A 180 0.59 31.52 21.70
N ALA A 181 0.24 31.42 20.41
CA ALA A 181 0.31 30.19 19.62
C ALA A 181 0.68 30.47 18.15
N ILE A 182 1.50 29.59 17.59
CA ILE A 182 1.86 29.52 16.17
C ILE A 182 1.03 28.41 15.53
N ALA A 183 0.28 28.73 14.48
CA ALA A 183 -0.52 27.74 13.76
C ALA A 183 0.38 26.79 12.95
N VAL A 184 -0.03 25.53 12.82
CA VAL A 184 0.64 24.56 11.92
C VAL A 184 0.48 25.01 10.46
N SER A 185 1.53 24.85 9.67
CA SER A 185 1.52 25.24 8.25
C SER A 185 0.44 24.50 7.46
N ASP A 186 -0.30 25.24 6.62
CA ASP A 186 -1.37 24.70 5.77
C ASP A 186 -0.98 23.49 4.94
N PHE A 187 0.26 23.44 4.43
CA PHE A 187 0.70 22.34 3.58
C PHE A 187 0.85 21.03 4.37
N ILE A 188 1.16 21.10 5.67
CA ILE A 188 1.21 19.95 6.57
C ILE A 188 -0.20 19.40 6.77
N LEU A 189 -1.14 20.29 7.10
CA LEU A 189 -2.55 19.92 7.26
C LEU A 189 -3.15 19.37 5.96
N LYS A 190 -2.82 19.97 4.80
CA LYS A 190 -3.24 19.46 3.48
C LYS A 190 -2.68 18.08 3.17
N ALA A 191 -1.42 17.80 3.51
CA ALA A 191 -0.82 16.48 3.30
C ALA A 191 -1.51 15.40 4.15
N ILE A 192 -1.73 15.70 5.44
CA ILE A 192 -2.43 14.82 6.39
C ILE A 192 -3.88 14.57 5.94
N ASN A 193 -4.60 15.63 5.59
CA ASN A 193 -5.98 15.52 5.10
C ASN A 193 -6.09 14.72 3.81
N PHE A 194 -5.08 14.79 2.94
CA PHE A 194 -5.04 13.97 1.74
C PHE A 194 -4.93 12.47 2.08
N VAL A 195 -4.07 12.09 3.04
CA VAL A 195 -3.98 10.70 3.52
C VAL A 195 -5.31 10.25 4.15
N ASN A 196 -5.90 11.08 5.02
CA ASN A 196 -7.21 10.81 5.63
C ASN A 196 -8.33 10.62 4.61
N THR A 197 -8.32 11.39 3.54
CA THR A 197 -9.31 11.28 2.45
C THR A 197 -9.17 9.94 1.73
N ILE A 198 -7.94 9.48 1.48
CA ILE A 198 -7.68 8.16 0.89
C ILE A 198 -8.14 7.05 1.84
N LYS A 199 -7.75 7.11 3.12
CA LYS A 199 -8.18 6.15 4.14
C LYS A 199 -9.70 6.03 4.20
N SER A 200 -10.39 7.16 4.33
CA SER A 200 -11.86 7.21 4.41
C SER A 200 -12.51 6.63 3.16
N LYS A 201 -11.97 6.93 1.98
CA LYS A 201 -12.46 6.37 0.72
C LYS A 201 -12.28 4.84 0.69
N LEU A 202 -11.14 4.32 1.14
CA LEU A 202 -10.86 2.89 1.16
C LEU A 202 -11.73 2.12 2.16
N LEU A 203 -11.95 2.68 3.36
CA LEU A 203 -12.87 2.12 4.36
C LEU A 203 -14.30 2.06 3.80
N GLY A 204 -14.73 3.10 3.08
CA GLY A 204 -16.03 3.14 2.40
C GLY A 204 -16.23 2.05 1.34
N LEU A 205 -15.14 1.50 0.78
CA LEU A 205 -15.18 0.43 -0.23
C LEU A 205 -15.22 -0.98 0.39
N LYS A 206 -15.33 -1.12 1.71
CA LYS A 206 -15.20 -2.41 2.43
C LYS A 206 -13.92 -3.16 2.04
N SER A 207 -12.85 -2.39 1.80
CA SER A 207 -11.53 -2.94 1.48
C SER A 207 -10.95 -3.69 2.66
N ASN A 208 -10.06 -4.65 2.41
CA ASN A 208 -9.34 -5.34 3.47
C ASN A 208 -8.54 -4.33 4.32
N ASN A 209 -8.84 -4.27 5.63
CA ASN A 209 -8.26 -3.29 6.55
C ASN A 209 -6.73 -3.31 6.57
N ARG A 210 -6.10 -4.47 6.32
CA ARG A 210 -4.63 -4.58 6.28
C ARG A 210 -4.03 -3.75 5.14
N TYR A 211 -4.69 -3.70 3.99
CA TYR A 211 -4.23 -2.88 2.87
C TYR A 211 -4.47 -1.40 3.14
N VAL A 212 -5.59 -1.04 3.77
CA VAL A 212 -5.88 0.35 4.17
C VAL A 212 -4.77 0.88 5.08
N ILE A 213 -4.45 0.13 6.13
CA ILE A 213 -3.36 0.43 7.08
C ILE A 213 -2.02 0.55 6.36
N ARG A 214 -1.68 -0.43 5.52
CA ARG A 214 -0.40 -0.46 4.80
C ARG A 214 -0.23 0.78 3.90
N ILE A 215 -1.31 1.21 3.25
CA ILE A 215 -1.31 2.39 2.39
C ILE A 215 -1.16 3.67 3.20
N GLU A 216 -1.89 3.81 4.31
CA GLU A 216 -1.76 4.93 5.23
C GLU A 216 -0.30 5.10 5.68
N LEU A 217 0.30 4.04 6.23
CA LEU A 217 1.69 4.04 6.69
C LEU A 217 2.69 4.38 5.57
N ASP A 218 2.54 3.80 4.38
CA ASP A 218 3.44 4.07 3.26
C ASP A 218 3.34 5.51 2.74
N LEU A 219 2.17 6.14 2.84
CA LEU A 219 1.98 7.53 2.46
C LEU A 219 2.55 8.48 3.52
N ASP A 220 2.39 8.14 4.80
CA ASP A 220 2.96 8.88 5.92
C ASP A 220 4.50 8.87 5.88
N ASP A 221 5.09 7.69 5.68
CA ASP A 221 6.53 7.53 5.48
C ASP A 221 7.03 8.34 4.28
N TYR A 222 6.22 8.40 3.21
CA TYR A 222 6.53 9.19 2.04
C TYR A 222 6.49 10.70 2.33
N ILE A 223 5.52 11.18 3.12
CA ILE A 223 5.46 12.57 3.60
C ILE A 223 6.73 12.89 4.39
N ILE A 224 7.07 12.06 5.38
CA ILE A 224 8.27 12.25 6.22
C ILE A 224 9.52 12.34 5.36
N LYS A 225 9.70 11.38 4.45
CA LYS A 225 10.86 11.33 3.56
C LYS A 225 10.97 12.58 2.71
N LYS A 226 9.88 13.01 2.07
CA LYS A 226 9.88 14.19 1.19
C LYS A 226 10.02 15.50 1.95
N LEU A 227 9.41 15.62 3.12
CA LEU A 227 9.62 16.77 3.97
C LEU A 227 11.10 16.90 4.34
N ILE A 228 11.74 15.84 4.84
CA ILE A 228 13.16 15.85 5.19
C ILE A 228 14.04 16.17 3.97
N ASP A 229 13.75 15.58 2.81
CA ASP A 229 14.50 15.85 1.58
C ASP A 229 14.43 17.34 1.21
N TYR A 230 13.25 17.96 1.23
CA TYR A 230 13.06 19.36 0.87
C TYR A 230 13.58 20.34 1.94
N LEU A 231 13.50 19.99 3.22
CA LEU A 231 14.05 20.83 4.29
C LEU A 231 15.58 20.96 4.19
N LYS A 232 16.27 19.94 3.67
CA LYS A 232 17.73 20.01 3.41
C LYS A 232 18.09 20.99 2.31
N GLU A 233 17.16 21.31 1.39
CA GLU A 233 17.39 22.28 0.33
C GLU A 233 17.36 23.73 0.85
N ILE A 234 16.81 23.97 2.05
CA ILE A 234 16.71 25.31 2.65
C ILE A 234 18.06 25.73 3.23
N ARG A 235 18.59 26.86 2.72
CA ARG A 235 19.91 27.37 3.10
C ARG A 235 19.91 28.10 4.44
N GLN A 236 18.87 28.88 4.74
CA GLN A 236 18.82 29.76 5.91
C GLN A 236 17.44 29.76 6.53
N PHE A 237 17.42 29.78 7.86
CA PHE A 237 16.23 29.97 8.67
C PHE A 237 16.49 31.17 9.58
N ASN A 238 15.51 32.07 9.69
CA ASN A 238 15.49 33.05 10.78
C ASN A 238 14.79 32.46 12.02
N SER A 239 14.69 33.24 13.11
CA SER A 239 14.05 32.78 14.35
C SER A 239 12.58 32.39 14.17
N GLY A 240 11.81 33.15 13.39
CA GLY A 240 10.42 32.84 13.06
C GLY A 240 10.28 31.52 12.29
N GLY A 241 11.11 31.34 11.26
CA GLY A 241 11.16 30.11 10.46
C GLY A 241 11.58 28.89 11.26
N LEU A 242 12.52 29.04 12.20
CA LEU A 242 12.90 27.98 13.14
C LEU A 242 11.74 27.61 14.07
N ASN A 243 10.98 28.60 14.58
CA ASN A 243 9.81 28.32 15.40
C ASN A 243 8.72 27.59 14.61
N GLN A 244 8.42 28.04 13.39
CA GLN A 244 7.39 27.40 12.55
C GLN A 244 7.74 25.94 12.24
N ILE A 245 8.99 25.67 11.81
CA ILE A 245 9.37 24.29 11.49
C ILE A 245 9.38 23.39 12.72
N CYS A 246 9.73 23.92 13.90
CA CYS A 246 9.63 23.19 15.15
C CYS A 246 8.18 22.83 15.48
N VAL A 247 7.22 23.74 15.29
CA VAL A 247 5.78 23.45 15.45
C VAL A 247 5.33 22.38 14.46
N ASP A 248 5.63 22.54 13.18
CA ASP A 248 5.22 21.62 12.12
C ASP A 248 5.76 20.20 12.34
N LEU A 249 7.05 20.07 12.66
CA LEU A 249 7.68 18.77 12.93
C LEU A 249 7.19 18.14 14.22
N THR A 250 7.01 18.93 15.29
CA THR A 250 6.49 18.42 16.57
C THR A 250 5.04 17.96 16.41
N PHE A 251 4.23 18.69 15.65
CA PHE A 251 2.88 18.28 15.30
C PHE A 251 2.87 16.95 14.55
N LEU A 252 3.68 16.81 13.49
CA LEU A 252 3.80 15.56 12.75
C LEU A 252 4.27 14.38 13.62
N CYS A 253 5.30 14.58 14.46
CA CYS A 253 5.75 13.56 15.41
C CYS A 253 4.60 13.11 16.34
N ARG A 254 3.74 14.05 16.75
CA ARG A 254 2.61 13.72 17.62
C ARG A 254 1.51 12.95 16.87
N ILE A 255 1.20 13.35 15.64
CA ILE A 255 0.20 12.68 14.78
C ILE A 255 0.66 11.26 14.42
N PHE A 256 1.88 11.10 13.88
CA PHE A 256 2.44 9.78 13.56
C PHE A 256 2.69 8.93 14.82
N GLY A 257 3.00 9.56 15.95
CA GLY A 257 3.13 8.85 17.24
C GLY A 257 1.81 8.30 17.78
N ILE A 258 0.67 8.91 17.46
CA ILE A 258 -0.67 8.35 17.78
C ILE A 258 -0.92 7.11 16.93
N MET A 259 -0.60 7.16 15.63
CA MET A 259 -0.74 6.01 14.71
C MET A 259 0.17 4.82 15.07
N LYS A 260 1.39 5.09 15.51
CA LYS A 260 2.35 4.07 15.95
C LYS A 260 1.80 3.18 17.08
N ARG A 261 0.86 3.70 17.89
CA ARG A 261 0.24 2.93 18.98
C ARG A 261 -0.92 2.03 18.51
N SER A 262 -1.52 2.30 17.36
CA SER A 262 -2.65 1.54 16.81
C SER A 262 -2.23 0.45 15.82
N SER A 263 -1.07 0.54 15.16
CA SER A 263 -0.73 -0.37 14.06
C SER A 263 0.78 -0.56 13.79
N MET A 264 1.36 -1.61 14.39
CA MET A 264 2.64 -2.29 14.05
C MET A 264 4.01 -1.57 14.23
N LYS A 265 5.06 -2.42 14.27
CA LYS A 265 6.34 -2.32 15.01
C LYS A 265 7.55 -1.71 14.27
N ASP A 266 7.42 -1.25 13.02
CA ASP A 266 8.61 -0.83 12.25
C ASP A 266 8.80 0.69 12.24
N ASP A 267 9.96 1.12 12.76
CA ASP A 267 10.08 2.35 13.56
C ASP A 267 11.04 3.38 12.95
N THR A 268 11.56 3.10 11.76
CA THR A 268 12.77 3.77 11.27
C THR A 268 12.54 5.20 10.77
N HIS A 269 11.36 5.49 10.19
CA HIS A 269 11.08 6.79 9.59
C HIS A 269 10.51 7.80 10.60
N VAL A 270 9.66 7.38 11.53
CA VAL A 270 9.20 8.23 12.64
C VAL A 270 10.36 8.60 13.56
N ALA A 271 11.22 7.64 13.94
CA ALA A 271 12.43 7.93 14.72
C ALA A 271 13.37 8.92 14.01
N LYS A 272 13.45 8.85 12.67
CA LYS A 272 14.21 9.81 11.87
C LYS A 272 13.57 11.20 11.90
N LEU A 273 12.25 11.30 11.83
CA LEU A 273 11.53 12.56 11.98
C LEU A 273 11.77 13.17 13.37
N GLU A 274 11.67 12.37 14.42
CA GLU A 274 11.95 12.77 15.80
C GLU A 274 13.39 13.28 15.96
N SER A 275 14.36 12.59 15.35
CA SER A 275 15.76 13.03 15.33
C SER A 275 15.95 14.38 14.63
N VAL A 276 15.30 14.58 13.48
CA VAL A 276 15.34 15.87 12.76
C VAL A 276 14.66 16.97 13.57
N CYS A 277 13.51 16.68 14.16
CA CYS A 277 12.78 17.59 15.05
C CYS A 277 13.67 18.04 16.22
N LYS A 278 14.35 17.10 16.89
CA LYS A 278 15.28 17.39 17.98
C LYS A 278 16.41 18.33 17.54
N ARG A 279 17.03 18.09 16.37
CA ARG A 279 18.09 18.97 15.85
C ARG A 279 17.61 20.41 15.61
N PHE A 280 16.39 20.60 15.12
CA PHE A 280 15.82 21.94 14.94
C PHE A 280 15.49 22.61 16.29
N MET A 281 14.98 21.84 17.26
CA MET A 281 14.73 22.32 18.62
C MET A 281 16.03 22.75 19.31
N ASP A 282 17.09 21.94 19.19
CA ASP A 282 18.42 22.25 19.74
C ASP A 282 19.01 23.52 19.09
N LYS A 283 18.84 23.68 17.76
CA LYS A 283 19.32 24.86 17.02
C LYS A 283 18.56 26.15 17.38
N ARG A 284 17.28 26.05 17.72
CA ARG A 284 16.44 27.18 18.15
C ARG A 284 16.92 27.73 19.50
N GLY A 285 17.15 26.83 20.46
CA GLY A 285 17.38 27.19 21.86
C GLY A 285 16.14 27.78 22.55
N GLY A 286 16.07 27.72 23.88
CA GLY A 286 15.01 28.34 24.68
C GLY A 286 13.80 27.45 25.00
N ASP A 287 12.75 28.05 25.58
CA ASP A 287 11.61 27.35 26.17
C ASP A 287 10.73 26.64 25.11
N THR A 288 10.47 25.34 25.33
CA THR A 288 9.62 24.50 24.46
C THR A 288 8.13 24.72 24.69
N LYS A 289 7.74 25.38 25.78
CA LYS A 289 6.33 25.59 26.15
C LYS A 289 5.50 26.22 25.05
N VAL A 290 6.02 27.22 24.33
CA VAL A 290 5.30 27.88 23.22
C VAL A 290 5.01 26.90 22.09
N ILE A 291 5.96 26.03 21.74
CA ILE A 291 5.81 25.01 20.70
C ILE A 291 4.79 23.96 21.17
N GLU A 292 4.92 23.49 22.40
CA GLU A 292 3.99 22.49 22.97
C GLU A 292 2.56 23.03 23.08
N GLN A 293 2.38 24.28 23.49
CA GLN A 293 1.07 24.94 23.57
C GLN A 293 0.47 25.14 22.18
N SER A 294 1.29 25.55 21.20
CA SER A 294 0.89 25.69 19.80
C SER A 294 0.42 24.36 19.19
N VAL A 295 1.17 23.28 19.42
CA VAL A 295 0.81 21.93 18.97
C VAL A 295 -0.46 21.44 19.66
N LYS A 296 -0.60 21.67 20.98
CA LYS A 296 -1.83 21.31 21.72
C LYS A 296 -3.06 22.07 21.19
N SER A 297 -2.95 23.37 20.91
CA SER A 297 -4.03 24.16 20.32
C SER A 297 -4.39 23.62 18.93
N SER A 298 -3.38 23.41 18.08
CA SER A 298 -3.58 22.92 16.72
C SER A 298 -4.22 21.53 16.67
N ILE A 299 -3.86 20.63 17.58
CA ILE A 299 -4.50 19.31 17.72
C ILE A 299 -5.97 19.45 18.15
N ARG A 300 -6.29 20.37 19.07
CA ARG A 300 -7.68 20.61 19.51
C ARG A 300 -8.52 21.20 18.38
N GLU A 301 -7.99 22.18 17.66
CA GLU A 301 -8.67 22.83 16.53
C GLU A 301 -8.90 21.84 15.38
N ASN A 302 -7.96 20.92 15.15
CA ASN A 302 -8.06 19.91 14.09
C ASN A 302 -8.47 18.52 14.61
N ARG A 303 -9.13 18.45 15.78
CA ARG A 303 -9.41 17.20 16.49
C ARG A 303 -10.07 16.14 15.61
N ALA A 304 -11.05 16.52 14.79
CA ALA A 304 -11.72 15.60 13.88
C ALA A 304 -10.75 14.93 12.89
N GLN A 305 -9.78 15.69 12.34
CA GLN A 305 -8.76 15.15 11.44
C GLN A 305 -7.78 14.22 12.18
N VAL A 306 -7.47 14.54 13.44
CA VAL A 306 -6.58 13.74 14.28
C VAL A 306 -7.23 12.43 14.72
N GLU A 307 -8.52 12.44 15.03
CA GLU A 307 -9.27 11.25 15.45
C GLU A 307 -9.38 10.20 14.33
N CYS A 308 -9.41 10.63 13.06
CA CYS A 308 -9.37 9.72 11.90
C CYS A 308 -8.13 8.79 11.89
N PHE A 309 -7.03 9.18 12.54
CA PHE A 309 -5.83 8.35 12.67
C PHE A 309 -5.92 7.31 13.79
N SER A 310 -6.78 7.54 14.78
CA SER A 310 -7.01 6.62 15.90
C SER A 310 -8.07 5.56 15.64
N GLN A 311 -8.93 5.78 14.63
CA GLN A 311 -10.02 4.89 14.27
C GLN A 311 -9.61 3.95 13.13
N LEU A 312 -9.40 2.69 13.48
CA LEU A 312 -9.34 1.52 12.61
C LEU A 312 -10.09 0.38 13.29
#